data_AF-A0A449AA00-F1
#
_entry.id   AF-A0A449AA00-F1
#
_cell.length_a   1.000
_cell.length_b   1.000
_cell.length_c   1.000
_cell.angle_alpha   90.00
_cell.angle_beta   90.00
_cell.angle_gamma   90.00
#
_symmetry.space_group_name_H-M   'P 1'
#
loop_
_entity.id
_entity.type
_entity.pdbx_description
1 polymer ?
#
loop_
_entity_poly.entity_id
_entity_poly.type
_entity_poly.pdbx_seq_one_letter_code
_entity_poly.pdbx_strand_id
1 'polypeptide(L)'
;MLSSKIISWNLFKGVTDHQKAMNYLNYIINTNFEAKSAYENIISGKEYDDSITKNFFAFALQQYSNYLGLDWNIQVENKFIEFPKNYLEKVAIELGDK
;
A
#
# COMPACT_ATOMS: atom_id res chain seq x y z
N MET A 1 8.81 -7.58 6.07
CA MET A 1 8.44 -6.73 7.22
C MET A 1 8.51 -5.30 6.74
N LEU A 2 7.46 -4.50 6.99
CA LEU A 2 7.48 -3.08 6.66
C LEU A 2 8.56 -2.36 7.47
N SER A 3 9.14 -1.33 6.88
CA SER A 3 10.10 -0.47 7.58
C SER A 3 9.37 0.35 8.65
N SER A 4 10.08 0.66 9.74
CA SER A 4 9.58 1.55 10.81
C SER A 4 9.09 2.90 10.26
N LYS A 5 9.68 3.36 9.16
CA LYS A 5 9.28 4.57 8.44
C LYS A 5 7.85 4.47 7.89
N ILE A 6 7.48 3.39 7.22
CA ILE A 6 6.10 3.22 6.68
C ILE A 6 5.07 3.21 7.81
N ILE A 7 5.40 2.57 8.94
CA ILE A 7 4.54 2.55 10.12
C ILE A 7 4.38 3.97 10.70
N SER A 8 5.47 4.74 10.75
CA SER A 8 5.47 6.11 11.28
C SER A 8 4.61 7.10 10.47
N TRP A 9 4.32 6.82 9.20
CA TRP A 9 3.48 7.66 8.35
C TRP A 9 1.99 7.61 8.69
N ASN A 10 1.57 6.74 9.62
CA ASN A 10 0.19 6.60 10.06
C ASN A 10 -0.78 6.25 8.91
N LEU A 11 -0.31 5.45 7.94
CA LEU A 11 -1.07 5.03 6.76
C LEU A 11 -2.32 4.19 7.09
N PHE A 12 -2.33 3.57 8.28
CA PHE A 12 -3.44 2.74 8.73
C PHE A 12 -4.55 3.54 9.42
N LYS A 13 -4.42 4.86 9.52
CA LYS A 13 -5.51 5.71 10.04
C LYS A 13 -6.74 5.54 9.14
N GLY A 14 -7.85 5.07 9.73
CA GLY A 14 -9.10 4.81 9.01
C GLY A 14 -9.23 3.40 8.42
N VAL A 15 -8.25 2.52 8.67
CA VAL A 15 -8.29 1.09 8.32
C VAL A 15 -8.85 0.30 9.51
N THR A 16 -9.88 -0.51 9.29
CA THR A 16 -10.49 -1.32 10.36
C THR A 16 -9.64 -2.54 10.74
N ASP A 17 -8.97 -3.15 9.75
CA ASP A 17 -8.10 -4.32 9.93
C ASP A 17 -6.65 -3.98 9.55
N HIS A 18 -5.88 -3.56 10.55
CA HIS A 18 -4.48 -3.18 10.36
C HIS A 18 -3.62 -4.36 9.90
N GLN A 19 -3.93 -5.59 10.30
CA GLN A 19 -3.14 -6.76 9.91
C GLN A 19 -3.33 -7.06 8.42
N LYS A 20 -4.56 -6.96 7.91
CA LYS A 20 -4.84 -7.10 6.47
C LYS A 20 -4.11 -6.04 5.65
N ALA A 21 -4.17 -4.78 6.07
CA ALA A 21 -3.44 -3.69 5.40
C ALA A 21 -1.92 -3.90 5.42
N MET A 22 -1.38 -4.36 6.55
CA MET A 22 0.03 -4.72 6.70
C MET A 22 0.43 -5.86 5.75
N ASN A 23 -0.38 -6.92 5.67
CA ASN A 23 -0.14 -8.06 4.77
C ASN A 23 -0.17 -7.61 3.30
N TYR A 24 -1.15 -6.79 2.94
CA TYR A 24 -1.26 -6.22 1.61
C TYR A 24 -0.03 -5.39 1.22
N LEU A 25 0.40 -4.44 2.07
CA LEU A 25 1.59 -3.62 1.79
C LEU A 25 2.85 -4.50 1.66
N ASN A 26 3.04 -5.47 2.55
CA ASN A 26 4.17 -6.40 2.43
C ASN A 26 4.11 -7.19 1.11
N TYR A 27 2.93 -7.63 0.68
CA TYR A 27 2.77 -8.39 -0.56
C TYR A 27 3.11 -7.54 -1.80
N ILE A 28 2.57 -6.33 -1.91
CA ILE A 28 2.81 -5.47 -3.08
C ILE A 28 4.27 -5.00 -3.15
N ILE A 29 4.93 -4.75 -2.02
CA ILE A 29 6.35 -4.41 -1.98
C ILE A 29 7.22 -5.52 -2.58
N ASN A 30 6.78 -6.78 -2.49
CA ASN A 30 7.52 -7.92 -3.02
C ASN A 30 7.14 -8.29 -4.46
N THR A 31 6.00 -7.81 -4.97
CA THR A 31 5.42 -8.30 -6.23
C THR A 31 5.13 -7.21 -7.26
N ASN A 32 5.12 -5.93 -6.87
CA ASN A 32 4.98 -4.78 -7.75
C ASN A 32 6.30 -3.99 -7.82
N PHE A 33 6.74 -3.65 -9.02
CA PHE A 33 8.01 -3.00 -9.26
C PHE A 33 8.09 -1.61 -8.64
N GLU A 34 7.04 -0.80 -8.79
CA GLU A 34 6.96 0.56 -8.26
C GLU A 34 6.97 0.56 -6.72
N ALA A 35 6.18 -0.31 -6.10
CA ALA A 35 6.13 -0.48 -4.65
C ALA A 35 7.47 -0.97 -4.08
N LYS A 36 8.13 -1.90 -4.78
CA LYS A 36 9.48 -2.36 -4.42
C LYS A 36 10.50 -1.25 -4.50
N SER A 37 10.52 -0.50 -5.62
CA SER A 37 11.45 0.61 -5.82
C SER A 37 11.26 1.72 -4.78
N ALA A 38 10.00 2.09 -4.49
CA ALA A 38 9.67 3.03 -3.44
C ALA A 38 10.16 2.55 -2.07
N TYR A 39 9.95 1.27 -1.74
CA TYR A 39 10.43 0.67 -0.50
C TYR A 39 11.96 0.66 -0.40
N GLU A 40 12.66 0.31 -1.47
CA GLU A 40 14.12 0.30 -1.53
C GLU A 40 14.71 1.69 -1.33
N ASN A 41 14.09 2.74 -1.87
CA ASN A 41 14.49 4.12 -1.62
C ASN A 41 14.34 4.49 -0.13
N ILE A 42 13.24 4.07 0.51
CA ILE A 42 13.02 4.28 1.95
C ILE A 42 14.12 3.63 2.79
N ILE A 43 14.44 2.36 2.54
CA ILE A 43 15.38 1.60 3.39
C ILE A 43 16.85 1.90 3.07
N SER A 44 17.15 2.36 1.85
CA SER A 44 18.53 2.70 1.45
C SER A 44 18.98 4.07 1.97
N GLY A 45 18.06 4.88 2.51
CA GLY A 45 18.37 6.24 2.98
C GLY A 45 18.75 7.19 1.85
N LYS A 46 18.45 6.83 0.59
CA LYS A 46 18.56 7.74 -0.55
C LYS A 46 17.59 8.90 -0.36
N GLU A 47 17.86 10.03 -1.01
CA GLU A 47 16.89 11.11 -1.08
C GLU A 47 15.66 10.67 -1.87
N TYR A 48 14.48 10.82 -1.27
CA TYR A 48 13.19 10.58 -1.90
C TYR A 48 12.16 11.57 -1.34
N ASP A 49 11.09 11.79 -2.09
CA ASP A 49 9.98 12.60 -1.63
C ASP A 49 9.07 11.77 -0.70
N ASP A 50 9.14 12.07 0.60
CA ASP A 50 8.34 11.45 1.66
C ASP A 50 6.83 11.58 1.39
N SER A 51 6.38 12.73 0.86
CA SER A 51 4.98 13.02 0.61
C SER A 51 4.44 12.20 -0.56
N ILE A 52 5.17 12.18 -1.68
CA ILE A 52 4.82 11.37 -2.86
C ILE A 52 4.78 9.90 -2.47
N THR A 53 5.81 9.41 -1.78
CA THR A 53 5.93 7.99 -1.41
C THR A 53 4.86 7.56 -0.42
N LYS A 54 4.56 8.40 0.58
CA LYS A 54 3.46 8.17 1.52
C LYS A 54 2.11 8.12 0.78
N ASN A 55 1.85 9.09 -0.10
CA ASN A 55 0.61 9.12 -0.86
C ASN A 55 0.45 7.92 -1.80
N PHE A 56 1.55 7.41 -2.38
CA PHE A 56 1.52 6.18 -3.18
C PHE A 56 1.00 4.99 -2.37
N PHE A 57 1.54 4.74 -1.17
CA PHE A 57 1.07 3.63 -0.33
C PHE A 57 -0.34 3.85 0.23
N ALA A 58 -0.72 5.09 0.53
CA ALA A 58 -2.10 5.43 0.92
C ALA A 58 -3.08 5.11 -0.23
N PHE A 59 -2.74 5.50 -1.46
CA PHE A 59 -3.55 5.22 -2.64
C PHE A 59 -3.62 3.72 -2.95
N ALA A 60 -2.53 2.97 -2.78
CA ALA A 60 -2.53 1.51 -2.90
C ALA A 60 -3.51 0.86 -1.92
N LEU A 61 -3.48 1.26 -0.64
CA LEU A 61 -4.42 0.77 0.37
C LEU A 61 -5.88 1.11 0.04
N GLN A 62 -6.13 2.34 -0.43
CA GLN A 62 -7.48 2.77 -0.83
C GLN A 62 -8.00 1.92 -2.00
N GLN A 63 -7.17 1.66 -3.01
CA GLN A 63 -7.57 0.80 -4.14
C GLN A 63 -7.91 -0.62 -3.71
N TYR A 64 -7.12 -1.21 -2.80
CA TYR A 64 -7.41 -2.55 -2.30
C TYR A 64 -8.71 -2.60 -1.49
N SER A 65 -8.93 -1.60 -0.63
CA SER A 65 -10.19 -1.43 0.10
C SER A 65 -11.38 -1.34 -0.85
N ASN A 66 -11.28 -0.51 -1.89
CA ASN A 66 -12.34 -0.32 -2.88
C ASN A 66 -12.60 -1.62 -3.68
N TYR A 67 -11.54 -2.36 -4.02
CA TYR A 67 -11.65 -3.62 -4.75
C TYR A 67 -12.38 -4.71 -3.97
N LEU A 68 -12.15 -4.78 -2.65
CA LEU A 68 -12.76 -5.77 -1.77
C LEU A 68 -14.03 -5.29 -1.06
N GLY A 69 -14.38 -4.01 -1.18
CA GLY A 69 -15.54 -3.43 -0.47
C GLY A 69 -15.33 -3.34 1.04
N LEU A 70 -14.14 -2.97 1.49
CA LEU A 70 -13.77 -2.91 2.91
C LEU A 70 -14.09 -1.57 3.60
N ASP A 71 -14.52 -0.56 2.84
CA ASP A 71 -14.91 0.77 3.32
C ASP A 71 -13.86 1.47 4.21
N TRP A 72 -12.56 1.23 3.97
CA TRP A 72 -11.49 1.92 4.70
C TRP A 72 -11.46 3.41 4.36
N ASN A 73 -11.48 4.26 5.39
CA ASN A 73 -11.45 5.71 5.26
C ASN A 73 -10.01 6.24 5.19
N ILE A 74 -9.32 5.93 4.10
CA ILE A 74 -7.92 6.28 3.89
C ILE A 74 -7.83 7.66 3.23
N GLN A 75 -7.11 8.57 3.87
CA GLN A 75 -6.82 9.89 3.32
C GLN A 75 -5.76 9.77 2.22
N VAL A 76 -6.15 10.12 1.00
CA VAL A 76 -5.26 10.17 -0.17
C VAL A 76 -5.26 11.60 -0.68
N GLU A 77 -4.09 12.25 -0.67
CA GLU A 77 -3.96 13.63 -1.15
C GLU A 77 -3.73 13.67 -2.67
N ASN A 78 -3.08 12.64 -3.22
CA ASN A 78 -2.76 12.52 -4.64
C ASN A 78 -3.18 11.17 -5.21
N LYS A 79 -3.84 11.18 -6.38
CA LYS A 79 -4.17 9.95 -7.12
C LYS A 79 -3.00 9.56 -8.02
N PHE A 80 -2.72 8.26 -8.11
CA PHE A 80 -1.71 7.69 -9.00
C PHE A 80 -2.38 6.82 -10.08
N ILE A 81 -1.56 6.16 -10.90
CA ILE A 81 -2.05 5.14 -11.82
C ILE A 81 -2.63 3.99 -10.98
N GLU A 82 -3.86 3.59 -11.33
CA GLU A 82 -4.53 2.49 -10.67
C GLU A 82 -3.85 1.15 -10.99
N PHE A 83 -3.82 0.26 -10.01
CA PHE A 83 -3.40 -1.11 -10.23
C PHE A 83 -4.41 -1.81 -11.17
N PRO A 84 -3.91 -2.58 -12.15
CA PRO A 84 -4.78 -3.40 -12.99
C PRO A 84 -5.67 -4.31 -12.13
N LYS A 85 -6.95 -4.45 -12.49
CA LYS A 85 -7.91 -5.27 -11.72
C LYS A 85 -7.45 -6.72 -11.55
N ASN A 86 -6.83 -7.31 -12.58
CA ASN A 86 -6.26 -8.65 -12.53
C ASN A 86 -5.08 -8.76 -11.54
N TYR A 87 -4.33 -7.68 -11.32
CA TYR A 87 -3.30 -7.65 -10.28
C TYR A 87 -3.93 -7.62 -8.89
N LEU A 88 -4.93 -6.76 -8.65
CA LEU A 88 -5.67 -6.72 -7.38
C LEU A 88 -6.37 -8.04 -7.07
N GLU A 89 -6.91 -8.71 -8.09
CA GLU A 89 -7.50 -10.04 -7.97
C GLU A 89 -6.48 -11.09 -7.54
N LYS A 90 -5.33 -11.14 -8.22
CA LYS A 90 -4.24 -12.03 -7.83
C LYS A 90 -3.80 -11.79 -6.39
N VAL A 91 -3.61 -10.53 -6.00
CA VAL A 91 -3.23 -10.17 -4.63
C VAL A 91 -4.27 -10.66 -3.63
N ALA A 92 -5.56 -10.45 -3.91
CA ALA A 92 -6.64 -10.88 -3.01
C ALA A 92 -6.69 -12.42 -2.84
N ILE A 93 -6.53 -13.18 -3.91
CA ILE A 93 -6.48 -14.66 -3.86
C ILE A 93 -5.29 -15.12 -3.00
N GLU A 94 -4.11 -14.54 -3.23
CA GLU A 94 -2.88 -14.91 -2.51
C GLU A 94 -2.92 -14.53 -1.02
N LEU A 95 -3.73 -13.52 -0.65
CA LEU A 95 -3.97 -13.11 0.72
C LEU A 95 -5.18 -13.80 1.37
N GLY A 96 -5.90 -14.66 0.64
CA GLY A 96 -7.09 -15.38 1.13
C GLY A 96 -8.34 -14.51 1.30
N ASP A 97 -8.41 -13.40 0.56
CA ASP A 97 -9.51 -12.43 0.58
C ASP A 97 -10.56 -12.68 -0.52
N LYS A 98 -10.32 -13.64 -1.40
CA LYS A 98 -11.23 -14.15 -2.44
C LYS A 98 -11.11 -15.66 -2.62
#